data_AF-A0A524G2E2-F1
#
_entry.id   AF-A0A524G2E2-F1
#
_cell.length_a   1.000
_cell.length_b   1.000
_cell.length_c   1.000
_cell.angle_alpha   90.00
_cell.angle_beta   90.00
_cell.angle_gamma   90.00
#
_symmetry.space_group_name_H-M   'P 1'
#
loop_
_entity.id
_entity.type
_entity.pdbx_description
1 polymer ?
#
loop_
_entity_poly.entity_id
_entity_poly.type
_entity_poly.pdbx_seq_one_letter_code
_entity_poly.pdbx_strand_id
1 'polypeptide(L)'
;MNNLEAKIKHGLADKGIKCQSIYTVPTSEDTRVVIAFNSKDNRRLSVKRVESVLSSLNVGNFKIPSDFQRLSSAFLHLEVTFGAGTKQSIGTPAS
;
A
#
# COMPACT_ATOMS: atom_id res chain seq x y z
N MET A 1 18.15 2.45 3.90
CA MET A 1 17.19 1.92 2.90
C MET A 1 15.94 1.47 3.66
N ASN A 2 14.76 1.99 3.34
CA ASN A 2 13.61 2.03 4.25
C ASN A 2 13.10 0.64 4.63
N ASN A 3 13.04 0.35 5.93
CA ASN A 3 12.57 -0.91 6.50
C ASN A 3 11.14 -1.27 6.04
N LEU A 4 10.31 -0.26 5.79
CA LEU A 4 8.94 -0.42 5.28
C LEU A 4 8.90 -1.00 3.85
N GLU A 5 9.73 -0.48 2.93
CA GLU A 5 9.76 -0.95 1.53
C GLU A 5 10.17 -2.41 1.46
N ALA A 6 11.21 -2.79 2.22
CA ALA A 6 11.66 -4.17 2.30
C ALA A 6 10.57 -5.08 2.86
N LYS A 7 9.92 -4.71 3.97
CA LYS A 7 8.83 -5.50 4.56
C LYS A 7 7.66 -5.69 3.59
N ILE A 8 7.23 -4.64 2.90
CA ILE A 8 6.15 -4.74 1.91
C ILE A 8 6.56 -5.65 0.75
N LYS A 9 7.78 -5.46 0.22
CA LYS A 9 8.32 -6.31 -0.86
C LYS A 9 8.34 -7.78 -0.46
N HIS A 10 8.84 -8.08 0.73
CA HIS A 10 8.90 -9.45 1.24
C HIS A 10 7.51 -10.04 1.49
N GLY A 11 6.58 -9.30 2.10
CA GLY A 11 5.23 -9.80 2.35
C GLY A 11 4.46 -10.09 1.06
N LEU A 12 4.58 -9.22 0.05
CA LEU A 12 3.97 -9.46 -1.25
C LEU A 12 4.57 -10.70 -1.92
N ALA A 13 5.90 -10.84 -1.89
CA ALA A 13 6.59 -11.98 -2.47
C ALA A 13 6.21 -13.30 -1.79
N ASP A 14 6.09 -13.34 -0.46
CA ASP A 14 5.62 -14.52 0.31
C ASP A 14 4.24 -15.00 -0.15
N LYS A 15 3.37 -14.06 -0.56
CA LYS A 15 2.02 -14.35 -1.08
C LYS A 15 1.96 -14.56 -2.60
N GLY A 16 3.13 -14.67 -3.24
CA GLY A 16 3.28 -14.89 -4.68
C GLY A 16 2.95 -13.67 -5.53
N ILE A 17 2.92 -12.47 -4.95
CA ILE A 17 2.63 -11.21 -5.65
C ILE A 17 3.96 -10.55 -6.03
N LYS A 18 4.25 -10.49 -7.33
CA LYS A 18 5.47 -9.86 -7.84
C LYS A 18 5.26 -8.37 -8.02
N CYS A 19 5.89 -7.57 -7.15
CA CYS A 19 6.02 -6.13 -7.37
C CYS A 19 7.21 -5.84 -8.31
N GLN A 20 7.01 -4.90 -9.24
CA GLN A 20 8.08 -4.38 -10.09
C GLN A 20 8.97 -3.41 -9.30
N SER A 21 8.33 -2.46 -8.62
CA SER A 21 9.00 -1.43 -7.82
C SER A 21 8.11 -1.01 -6.66
N ILE A 22 8.74 -0.51 -5.59
CA ILE A 22 8.09 0.14 -4.46
C ILE A 22 8.81 1.45 -4.23
N TYR A 23 8.06 2.53 -4.03
CA TYR A 23 8.59 3.85 -3.72
C TYR A 23 7.87 4.42 -2.52
N THR A 24 8.61 4.75 -1.46
CA THR A 24 8.09 5.57 -0.36
C THR A 24 8.31 7.06 -0.62
N VAL A 25 7.23 7.83 -0.50
CA VAL A 25 7.25 9.29 -0.52
C VAL A 25 6.79 9.78 0.86
N PRO A 26 7.71 10.22 1.72
CA PRO A 26 7.33 10.81 3.00
C PRO A 26 6.57 12.13 2.74
N THR A 27 5.43 12.31 3.40
CA THR A 27 4.72 13.59 3.47
C THR A 27 4.76 14.10 4.91
N SER A 28 4.32 15.35 5.14
CA SER A 28 4.39 15.99 6.46
C SER A 28 3.55 15.30 7.55
N GLU A 29 2.57 14.49 7.17
CA GLU A 29 1.63 13.83 8.12
C GLU A 29 1.61 12.30 7.96
N ASP A 30 1.87 11.78 6.75
CA ASP A 30 1.78 10.36 6.43
C ASP A 30 2.95 9.90 5.57
N THR A 31 3.08 8.59 5.35
CA THR A 31 3.99 8.06 4.33
C THR A 31 3.17 7.49 3.19
N ARG A 32 3.29 8.09 2.00
CA ARG A 32 2.68 7.55 0.78
C ARG A 32 3.60 6.47 0.22
N VAL A 33 3.06 5.30 -0.10
CA VAL A 33 3.80 4.19 -0.69
C VAL A 33 3.18 3.87 -2.04
N VAL A 34 3.96 3.98 -3.10
CA VAL A 34 3.55 3.63 -4.46
C VAL A 34 4.12 2.25 -4.78
N ILE A 35 3.24 1.30 -5.08
CA ILE A 35 3.59 -0.06 -5.45
C ILE A 35 3.25 -0.25 -6.93
N ALA A 36 4.26 -0.52 -7.74
CA ALA A 36 4.12 -0.81 -9.16
C ALA A 36 4.09 -2.32 -9.39
N PHE A 37 3.13 -2.79 -10.17
CA PHE A 37 2.95 -4.17 -10.56
C PHE A 37 3.01 -4.30 -12.08
N ASN A 38 3.68 -5.36 -12.56
CA ASN A 38 3.57 -5.74 -13.96
C ASN A 38 2.20 -6.39 -14.23
N SER A 39 1.44 -5.87 -15.19
CA SER A 39 0.10 -6.34 -15.54
C SER A 39 0.09 -7.80 -16.02
N LYS A 40 1.18 -8.30 -16.62
CA LYS A 40 1.26 -9.68 -17.14
C LYS A 40 1.46 -10.68 -16.00
N ASP A 41 2.33 -10.36 -15.04
CA ASP A 41 2.59 -11.21 -13.87
C ASP A 41 1.44 -11.20 -12.86
N ASN A 42 0.63 -10.14 -12.85
CA ASN A 42 -0.40 -9.89 -11.84
C ASN A 42 -1.83 -9.84 -12.44
N ARG A 43 -2.12 -10.61 -13.48
CA ARG A 43 -3.41 -10.60 -14.21
C ARG A 43 -4.66 -10.76 -13.34
N ARG A 44 -4.57 -11.45 -12.20
CA ARG A 44 -5.68 -11.68 -11.26
C ARG A 44 -5.50 -10.97 -9.92
N LEU A 45 -4.56 -10.02 -9.85
CA LEU A 45 -4.33 -9.27 -8.64
C LEU A 45 -5.50 -8.33 -8.40
N SER A 46 -6.09 -8.42 -7.21
CA SER A 46 -7.10 -7.49 -6.74
C SER A 46 -6.52 -6.63 -5.63
N VAL A 47 -7.05 -5.42 -5.47
CA VAL A 47 -6.70 -4.53 -4.37
C VAL A 47 -6.92 -5.23 -3.02
N LYS A 48 -8.05 -5.93 -2.84
CA LYS A 48 -8.36 -6.69 -1.62
C LYS A 48 -7.26 -7.71 -1.25
N ARG A 49 -6.66 -8.34 -2.26
CA ARG A 49 -5.56 -9.28 -2.02
C ARG A 49 -4.33 -8.55 -1.52
N VAL A 50 -3.98 -7.40 -2.10
CA VAL A 50 -2.88 -6.55 -1.63
C VAL A 50 -3.13 -6.05 -0.21
N GLU A 51 -4.35 -5.55 0.07
CA GLU A 51 -4.79 -5.12 1.39
C GLU A 51 -4.62 -6.23 2.44
N SER A 52 -5.11 -7.44 2.16
CA SER A 52 -4.94 -8.58 3.06
C SER A 52 -3.47 -8.86 3.39
N VAL A 53 -2.57 -8.75 2.41
CA VAL A 53 -1.12 -8.89 2.67
C VAL A 53 -0.60 -7.75 3.55
N LEU A 54 -0.90 -6.50 3.19
CA LEU A 54 -0.41 -5.33 3.89
C LEU A 54 -0.88 -5.29 5.35
N SER A 55 -2.15 -5.63 5.61
CA SER A 55 -2.69 -5.75 6.96
C SER A 55 -2.03 -6.87 7.77
N SER A 56 -1.58 -7.94 7.11
CA SER A 56 -0.89 -9.06 7.77
C SER A 56 0.56 -8.75 8.15
N LEU A 57 1.15 -7.67 7.63
CA LEU A 57 2.54 -7.30 7.93
C LEU A 57 2.74 -6.77 9.36
N ASN A 58 1.64 -6.42 10.06
CA ASN A 58 1.66 -5.87 11.41
C ASN A 58 2.64 -4.68 11.59
N VAL A 59 2.73 -3.83 10.55
CA VAL A 59 3.62 -2.65 10.53
C VAL A 59 2.89 -1.34 10.82
N GLY A 60 1.56 -1.35 10.90
CA GLY A 60 0.72 -0.18 11.10
C GLY A 60 -0.51 -0.22 10.21
N ASN A 61 -1.25 0.89 10.17
CA ASN A 61 -2.48 0.99 9.39
C ASN A 61 -2.20 1.55 7.98
N PHE A 62 -2.78 0.90 6.98
CA PHE A 62 -2.74 1.34 5.59
C PHE A 62 -4.12 1.81 5.15
N LYS A 63 -4.19 2.97 4.52
CA LYS A 63 -5.34 3.37 3.71
C LYS A 63 -5.06 3.00 2.27
N ILE A 64 -5.92 2.14 1.72
CA ILE A 64 -5.74 1.54 0.40
C ILE A 64 -6.94 1.94 -0.46
N PRO A 65 -6.74 2.50 -1.66
CA PRO A 65 -7.82 2.86 -2.56
C PRO A 65 -8.48 1.60 -3.13
N SER A 66 -9.74 1.70 -3.55
CA SER A 66 -10.53 0.55 -4.03
C SER A 66 -10.01 -0.08 -5.33
N ASP A 67 -9.24 0.67 -6.12
CA ASP A 67 -8.84 0.30 -7.48
C ASP A 67 -7.37 0.64 -7.77
N PHE A 68 -6.81 -0.11 -8.72
CA PHE A 68 -5.48 0.19 -9.27
C PHE A 68 -5.54 1.39 -10.22
N GLN A 69 -4.55 2.27 -10.10
CA GLN A 69 -4.27 3.29 -11.11
C GLN A 69 -3.50 2.67 -12.27
N ARG A 70 -4.02 2.77 -13.48
CA ARG A 70 -3.36 2.23 -14.67
C ARG A 70 -2.61 3.33 -15.40
N LEU A 71 -1.28 3.36 -15.25
CA LEU A 71 -0.43 4.31 -15.99
C LEU A 71 -0.17 3.86 -17.42
N SER A 72 -0.17 2.54 -17.68
CA SER A 72 -0.03 2.00 -19.04
C SER A 72 -0.63 0.59 -19.14
N SER A 73 -0.62 0.03 -20.35
CA SER A 73 -1.01 -1.37 -20.57
C SER A 73 -0.11 -2.36 -19.80
N ALA A 74 1.15 -2.00 -19.58
CA ALA A 74 2.15 -2.85 -18.94
C ALA A 74 2.16 -2.78 -17.41
N PHE A 75 1.67 -1.68 -16.81
CA PHE A 75 1.82 -1.46 -15.36
C PHE A 75 0.52 -1.05 -14.66
N LEU A 76 0.31 -1.63 -13.49
CA LEU A 76 -0.70 -1.24 -12.51
C LEU A 76 0.01 -0.59 -11.32
N HIS A 77 -0.51 0.51 -10.83
CA HIS A 77 -0.01 1.20 -9.65
C HIS A 77 -1.06 1.15 -8.55
N LEU A 78 -0.61 0.85 -7.34
CA LEU A 78 -1.40 1.03 -6.14
C LEU A 78 -0.68 2.00 -5.24
N GLU A 79 -1.39 3.02 -4.86
CA GLU A 79 -0.89 4.04 -3.96
C GLU A 79 -1.56 3.88 -2.62
N VAL A 80 -0.78 3.60 -1.59
CA VAL A 80 -1.28 3.36 -0.25
C VAL A 80 -0.72 4.41 0.70
N THR A 81 -1.54 4.88 1.64
CA THR A 81 -1.10 5.81 2.67
C THR A 81 -0.86 5.02 3.95
N PHE A 82 0.37 5.04 4.43
CA PHE A 82 0.80 4.46 5.69
C PHE A 82 0.82 5.53 6.78
N GLY A 83 0.20 5.26 7.93
CA GLY A 83 0.12 6.20 9.06
C GLY A 83 -1.23 6.91 9.21
N ALA A 84 -2.17 6.68 8.30
CA ALA A 84 -3.49 7.32 8.21
C ALA A 84 -4.49 6.95 9.34
N GLY A 85 -4.02 6.62 10.55
CA GLY A 85 -4.81 6.04 11.63
C GLY A 85 -4.41 6.44 13.05
N THR A 86 -3.60 7.49 13.25
CA THR A 86 -3.37 8.07 14.59
C THR A 86 -3.88 9.50 14.71
N LYS A 87 -5.10 9.72 14.19
CA LYS A 87 -5.98 10.76 14.71
C LYS A 87 -7.37 10.14 14.88
N GLN A 88 -7.52 9.36 15.95
CA GLN A 88 -8.81 9.39 16.65
C GLN A 88 -9.03 10.86 16.98
N SER A 89 -10.01 11.50 16.35
CA SER A 89 -10.51 12.79 16.81
C SER A 89 -11.17 12.54 18.15
N ILE A 90 -10.38 12.52 19.22
CA ILE A 90 -10.90 12.54 20.58
C ILE A 90 -11.36 13.98 20.82
N GLY A 91 -12.67 14.15 20.86
CA GLY A 91 -13.33 15.21 21.63
C GLY A 91 -13.60 16.51 20.89
N THR A 92 -14.85 16.69 20.46
CA THR A 92 -15.66 17.78 21.04
C THR A 92 -17.15 17.44 20.86
N PRO A 93 -17.88 16.99 21.90
CA PRO A 93 -19.30 17.27 21.94
C PRO A 93 -19.46 18.78 22.18
N ALA A 94 -20.12 19.45 21.25
CA ALA A 94 -20.51 20.85 21.42
C ALA A 94 -21.45 20.94 22.63
N SER A 95 -21.09 21.81 23.57
CA SER A 95 -21.93 22.24 24.70
C SER A 95 -23.19 22.98 24.24
#